data_AF-A0A1I6ZXK3-F1
#
_entry.id   AF-A0A1I6ZXK3-F1
#
_cell.length_a   1.000
_cell.length_b   1.000
_cell.length_c   1.000
_cell.angle_alpha   90.00
_cell.angle_beta   90.00
_cell.angle_gamma   90.00
#
_symmetry.space_group_name_H-M   'P 1'
#
loop_
_entity.id
_entity.type
_entity.pdbx_description
1 polymer ?
#
loop_
_entity_poly.entity_id
_entity_poly.type
_entity_poly.pdbx_seq_one_letter_code
_entity_poly.pdbx_strand_id
1 'polypeptide(L)'
;MSQPTSESPIQTPPPSPPQPLADGNGAPAGPLGSGEAAPHGERTGTAVLPAAWESVPAPVDISSQQPRRRNRLVLALSVAVVLLLAAAGVLTALVVTARADADALTAAEAAEDRQQAEELQAVQDERGRLEERISDAEADAAAAEGRIAAAEAAQSAAEEATAAREQADAEAAAADEQTFVDALRATETMTSATDAQLLQRGRDVCSYLDSTAGTPPDLTDAFDRAVATYAIDDAILLVTAATQILCPEYGS
;
A
#
# COMPACT_ATOMS: atom_id res chain seq x y z
N MET A 1 43.48 15.50 22.56
CA MET A 1 43.25 14.65 21.37
C MET A 1 41.78 14.70 21.06
N SER A 2 41.41 15.47 20.04
CA SER A 2 40.02 15.77 19.68
C SER A 2 39.48 14.69 18.76
N GLN A 3 38.31 14.13 19.07
CA GLN A 3 37.51 13.36 18.10
C GLN A 3 36.42 14.29 17.52
N PRO A 4 36.17 14.26 16.20
CA PRO A 4 35.03 14.92 15.61
C PRO A 4 33.80 13.99 15.65
N THR A 5 32.67 14.51 16.11
CA THR A 5 31.35 13.89 15.99
C THR A 5 30.86 13.98 14.55
N SER A 6 30.56 12.84 13.94
CA SER A 6 29.90 12.74 12.63
C SER A 6 28.43 13.13 12.74
N GLU A 7 28.07 14.30 12.22
CA GLU A 7 26.70 14.63 11.82
C GLU A 7 26.27 13.72 10.67
N SER A 8 25.15 13.00 10.85
CA SER A 8 24.47 12.30 9.76
C SER A 8 23.43 13.24 9.14
N PRO A 9 23.41 13.40 7.81
CA PRO A 9 22.43 14.27 7.17
C PRO A 9 21.03 13.61 7.16
N ILE A 10 20.03 14.40 7.53
CA ILE A 10 18.61 14.07 7.39
C ILE A 10 18.28 13.96 5.89
N GLN A 11 17.98 12.76 5.41
CA GLN A 11 17.43 12.55 4.07
C GLN A 11 15.94 12.93 4.05
N THR A 12 15.61 13.99 3.31
CA THR A 12 14.24 14.28 2.89
C THR A 12 13.84 13.36 1.73
N PRO A 13 12.65 12.71 1.77
CA PRO A 13 12.18 11.89 0.66
C PRO A 13 11.78 12.75 -0.57
N PRO A 14 11.92 12.22 -1.79
CA PRO A 14 11.59 12.96 -3.01
C PRO A 14 10.06 13.12 -3.19
N PRO A 15 9.60 14.18 -3.88
CA PRO A 15 8.18 14.41 -4.12
C PRO A 15 7.59 13.42 -5.14
N SER A 16 6.40 12.90 -4.84
CA SER A 16 5.63 12.03 -5.73
C SER A 16 5.20 12.73 -7.02
N PRO A 17 5.19 12.06 -8.19
CA PRO A 17 4.72 12.63 -9.45
C PRO A 17 3.18 12.79 -9.47
N PRO A 18 2.65 13.75 -10.25
CA PRO A 18 1.21 13.99 -10.35
C PRO A 18 0.50 12.86 -11.13
N GLN A 19 -0.63 12.39 -10.60
CA GLN A 19 -1.46 11.41 -11.29
C GLN A 19 -2.36 12.07 -12.34
N PRO A 20 -2.51 11.48 -13.54
CA PRO A 20 -3.42 11.99 -14.56
C PRO A 20 -4.88 11.67 -14.24
N LEU A 21 -5.75 12.64 -14.57
CA LEU A 21 -7.20 12.60 -14.54
C LEU A 21 -7.77 11.33 -15.20
N ALA A 22 -8.68 10.66 -14.51
CA ALA A 22 -9.55 9.63 -15.07
C ALA A 22 -10.71 10.30 -15.84
N ASP A 23 -10.60 10.36 -17.16
CA ASP A 23 -11.75 10.62 -18.05
C ASP A 23 -12.59 9.34 -18.14
N GLY A 24 -13.64 9.28 -17.32
CA GLY A 24 -14.66 8.25 -17.40
C GLY A 24 -15.59 8.50 -18.59
N ASN A 25 -15.37 7.77 -19.69
CA ASN A 25 -16.34 7.66 -20.78
C ASN A 25 -16.48 6.19 -21.18
N GLY A 26 -17.59 5.57 -20.76
CA GLY A 26 -17.90 4.19 -21.09
C GLY A 26 -19.38 3.90 -20.96
N ALA A 27 -20.11 3.95 -22.08
CA ALA A 27 -21.24 3.07 -22.37
C ALA A 27 -21.51 3.07 -23.88
N PRO A 28 -21.59 1.88 -24.49
CA PRO A 28 -22.82 1.58 -25.20
C PRO A 28 -23.51 0.34 -24.63
N ALA A 29 -24.80 0.51 -24.33
CA ALA A 29 -25.74 -0.59 -24.09
C ALA A 29 -26.02 -1.32 -25.42
N GLY A 30 -26.02 -2.66 -25.38
CA GLY A 30 -26.23 -3.51 -26.56
C GLY A 30 -27.68 -3.57 -27.07
N PRO A 31 -27.96 -4.33 -28.13
CA PRO A 31 -29.32 -4.67 -28.52
C PRO A 31 -29.57 -6.17 -28.38
N LEU A 32 -30.55 -6.59 -27.56
CA LEU A 32 -31.20 -7.89 -27.69
C LEU A 32 -32.67 -7.83 -27.24
N GLY A 33 -33.55 -8.38 -28.09
CA GLY A 33 -34.99 -8.54 -27.91
C GLY A 33 -35.70 -8.48 -29.27
N SER A 34 -35.63 -9.53 -30.10
CA SER A 34 -36.47 -10.76 -30.11
C SER A 34 -37.83 -10.58 -30.79
N GLY A 35 -38.08 -11.43 -31.80
CA GLY A 35 -39.36 -11.64 -32.49
C GLY A 35 -39.13 -12.39 -33.81
N GLU A 36 -38.96 -13.72 -33.82
CA GLU A 36 -40.04 -14.72 -34.01
C GLU A 36 -40.38 -14.89 -35.51
N ALA A 37 -40.46 -16.05 -36.16
CA ALA A 37 -40.42 -17.47 -35.83
C ALA A 37 -39.98 -18.27 -37.07
N ALA A 38 -39.41 -19.46 -36.84
CA ALA A 38 -39.45 -20.59 -37.77
C ALA A 38 -40.54 -21.58 -37.25
N PRO A 39 -40.79 -22.78 -37.83
CA PRO A 39 -40.45 -23.34 -39.14
C PRO A 39 -41.61 -24.18 -39.77
N HIS A 40 -41.27 -24.87 -40.86
CA HIS A 40 -41.77 -26.19 -41.31
C HIS A 40 -42.90 -26.31 -42.34
N GLY A 41 -42.69 -27.29 -43.22
CA GLY A 41 -43.60 -27.78 -44.26
C GLY A 41 -42.99 -27.60 -45.65
N GLU A 42 -42.80 -28.58 -46.53
CA GLU A 42 -42.80 -30.04 -46.45
C GLU A 42 -42.23 -30.54 -47.79
N ARG A 43 -41.98 -31.84 -47.86
CA ARG A 43 -41.19 -32.55 -48.85
C ARG A 43 -42.10 -33.36 -49.77
N THR A 44 -42.02 -33.19 -51.09
CA THR A 44 -42.38 -34.21 -52.12
C THR A 44 -41.83 -33.71 -53.47
N GLY A 45 -41.19 -34.48 -54.35
CA GLY A 45 -41.29 -35.91 -54.57
C GLY A 45 -41.99 -36.20 -55.91
N THR A 46 -41.23 -36.10 -57.02
CA THR A 46 -41.33 -36.89 -58.27
C THR A 46 -42.64 -37.05 -59.07
N ALA A 47 -42.54 -36.60 -60.33
CA ALA A 47 -42.71 -37.34 -61.60
C ALA A 47 -44.10 -37.54 -62.26
N VAL A 48 -43.98 -37.56 -63.60
CA VAL A 48 -44.82 -38.19 -64.65
C VAL A 48 -45.79 -37.28 -65.44
N LEU A 49 -45.51 -37.24 -66.75
CA LEU A 49 -46.18 -36.62 -67.90
C LEU A 49 -47.51 -37.34 -68.28
N PRO A 50 -48.04 -37.22 -69.52
CA PRO A 50 -48.93 -36.18 -70.10
C PRO A 50 -50.21 -36.81 -70.70
N ALA A 51 -51.13 -36.02 -71.30
CA ALA A 51 -52.01 -36.49 -72.39
C ALA A 51 -52.82 -35.31 -72.95
N ALA A 52 -52.56 -34.93 -74.21
CA ALA A 52 -53.42 -35.22 -75.38
C ALA A 52 -54.22 -33.95 -75.71
N TRP A 53 -54.54 -33.53 -76.93
CA TRP A 53 -54.66 -34.07 -78.28
C TRP A 53 -54.78 -32.76 -79.14
N GLU A 54 -54.30 -32.62 -80.37
CA GLU A 54 -54.90 -33.22 -81.57
C GLU A 54 -54.09 -32.79 -82.82
N SER A 55 -54.14 -33.67 -83.80
CA SER A 55 -53.41 -33.81 -85.07
C SER A 55 -53.98 -32.98 -86.24
N VAL A 56 -53.15 -32.68 -87.26
CA VAL A 56 -53.25 -33.20 -88.66
C VAL A 56 -52.00 -32.76 -89.48
N PRO A 57 -51.40 -33.63 -90.32
CA PRO A 57 -50.10 -33.41 -90.96
C PRO A 57 -50.18 -33.00 -92.45
N ALA A 58 -49.11 -32.36 -92.96
CA ALA A 58 -48.82 -32.24 -94.39
C ALA A 58 -47.55 -33.08 -94.72
N PRO A 59 -47.50 -33.76 -95.88
CA PRO A 59 -46.45 -34.74 -96.16
C PRO A 59 -45.13 -34.02 -96.48
N VAL A 60 -44.13 -34.19 -95.61
CA VAL A 60 -42.73 -33.88 -95.97
C VAL A 60 -42.04 -35.20 -96.28
N ASP A 61 -41.67 -35.28 -97.55
CA ASP A 61 -40.90 -36.31 -98.21
C ASP A 61 -39.70 -36.79 -97.36
N ILE A 62 -39.70 -38.07 -97.00
CA ILE A 62 -38.60 -38.74 -96.31
C ILE A 62 -37.76 -39.40 -97.40
N SER A 63 -36.77 -38.68 -97.90
CA SER A 63 -35.58 -39.30 -98.46
C SER A 63 -34.38 -38.40 -98.22
N SER A 64 -33.38 -38.96 -97.52
CA SER A 64 -32.01 -38.45 -97.30
C SER A 64 -31.70 -37.52 -96.09
N GLN A 65 -32.09 -37.87 -94.85
CA GLN A 65 -31.51 -37.21 -93.64
C GLN A 65 -31.14 -38.12 -92.46
N GLN A 66 -30.94 -39.42 -92.68
CA GLN A 66 -30.60 -40.37 -91.62
C GLN A 66 -29.20 -40.20 -90.96
N PRO A 67 -28.13 -39.72 -91.63
CA PRO A 67 -26.84 -39.54 -90.96
C PRO A 67 -26.73 -38.23 -90.15
N ARG A 68 -27.51 -37.19 -90.47
CA ARG A 68 -27.40 -35.87 -89.82
C ARG A 68 -28.04 -35.79 -88.43
N ARG A 69 -29.15 -36.52 -88.18
CA ARG A 69 -29.82 -36.52 -86.85
C ARG A 69 -29.05 -37.30 -85.79
N ARG A 70 -28.41 -38.42 -86.16
CA ARG A 70 -27.54 -39.18 -85.24
C ARG A 70 -26.33 -38.35 -84.80
N ASN A 71 -25.67 -37.66 -85.73
CA ASN A 71 -24.57 -36.76 -85.37
C ASN A 71 -25.02 -35.62 -84.45
N ARG A 72 -26.21 -35.02 -84.65
CA ARG A 72 -26.73 -33.98 -83.74
C ARG A 72 -27.05 -34.50 -82.34
N LEU A 73 -27.55 -35.73 -82.22
CA LEU A 73 -27.89 -36.33 -80.93
C LEU A 73 -26.63 -36.74 -80.15
N VAL A 74 -25.62 -37.30 -80.83
CA VAL A 74 -24.30 -37.57 -80.25
C VAL A 74 -23.63 -36.27 -79.81
N LEU A 75 -23.74 -35.20 -80.61
CA LEU A 75 -23.17 -33.89 -80.29
C LEU A 75 -23.87 -33.26 -79.07
N ALA A 76 -25.20 -33.34 -79.00
CA ALA A 76 -25.97 -32.91 -77.83
C ALA A 76 -25.62 -33.72 -76.57
N LEU A 77 -25.45 -35.04 -76.70
CA LEU A 77 -25.07 -35.90 -75.59
C LEU A 77 -23.63 -35.64 -75.12
N SER A 78 -22.69 -35.39 -76.03
CA SER A 78 -21.34 -34.96 -75.66
C SER A 78 -21.33 -33.61 -74.97
N VAL A 79 -22.15 -32.64 -75.41
CA VAL A 79 -22.27 -31.34 -74.75
C VAL A 79 -22.85 -31.52 -73.33
N ALA A 80 -23.87 -32.36 -73.17
CA ALA A 80 -24.44 -32.67 -71.86
C ALA A 80 -23.43 -33.32 -70.91
N VAL A 81 -22.62 -34.27 -71.40
CA VAL A 81 -21.55 -34.91 -70.61
C VAL A 81 -20.47 -33.90 -70.23
N VAL A 82 -20.05 -33.02 -71.14
CA VAL A 82 -19.09 -31.96 -70.85
C VAL A 82 -19.64 -30.98 -69.80
N LEU A 83 -20.91 -30.60 -69.89
CA LEU A 83 -21.56 -29.76 -68.89
C LEU A 83 -21.66 -30.44 -67.51
N LEU A 84 -21.96 -31.74 -67.46
CA LEU A 84 -21.96 -32.50 -66.21
C LEU A 84 -20.56 -32.62 -65.59
N LEU A 85 -19.54 -32.84 -66.41
CA LEU A 85 -18.14 -32.85 -65.96
C LEU A 85 -17.69 -31.48 -65.46
N ALA A 86 -18.08 -30.40 -66.14
CA ALA A 86 -17.81 -29.04 -65.68
C ALA A 86 -18.53 -28.73 -64.36
N ALA A 87 -19.80 -29.11 -64.23
CA ALA A 87 -20.57 -28.96 -62.98
C ALA A 87 -19.97 -29.77 -61.83
N ALA A 88 -19.53 -31.01 -62.08
CA ALA A 88 -18.83 -31.83 -61.09
C ALA A 88 -17.48 -31.22 -60.68
N GLY A 89 -16.73 -30.65 -61.62
CA GLY A 89 -15.50 -29.92 -61.35
C GLY A 89 -15.72 -28.70 -60.45
N VAL A 90 -16.76 -27.90 -60.74
CA VAL A 90 -17.13 -26.72 -59.91
C VAL A 90 -17.59 -27.14 -58.51
N LEU A 91 -18.44 -28.18 -58.40
CA LEU A 91 -18.86 -28.71 -57.10
C LEU A 91 -17.67 -29.22 -56.27
N THR A 92 -16.74 -29.91 -56.91
CA THR A 92 -15.52 -30.39 -56.24
C THR A 92 -14.66 -29.22 -55.78
N ALA A 93 -14.51 -28.17 -56.60
CA ALA A 93 -13.78 -26.96 -56.22
C ALA A 93 -14.44 -26.26 -55.02
N LEU A 94 -15.77 -26.09 -55.02
CA LEU A 94 -16.50 -25.48 -53.91
C LEU A 94 -16.39 -26.28 -52.60
N VAL A 95 -16.41 -27.62 -52.66
CA VAL A 95 -16.21 -28.46 -51.48
C VAL A 95 -14.79 -28.35 -50.93
N VAL A 96 -13.77 -28.27 -51.80
CA VAL A 96 -12.39 -28.08 -51.38
C VAL A 96 -12.22 -26.71 -50.71
N THR A 97 -12.78 -25.65 -51.30
CA THR A 97 -12.74 -24.30 -50.70
C THR A 97 -13.48 -24.25 -49.38
N ALA A 98 -14.69 -24.83 -49.30
CA ALA A 98 -15.47 -24.85 -48.05
C ALA A 98 -14.76 -25.63 -46.93
N ARG A 99 -14.00 -26.69 -47.26
CA ARG A 99 -13.16 -27.39 -46.28
C ARG A 99 -11.97 -26.56 -45.84
N ALA A 100 -11.30 -25.89 -46.78
CA ALA A 100 -10.19 -25.00 -46.45
C ALA A 100 -10.64 -23.83 -45.56
N ASP A 101 -11.82 -23.26 -45.83
CA ASP A 101 -12.41 -22.19 -45.00
C ASP A 101 -12.80 -22.71 -43.60
N ALA A 102 -13.34 -23.93 -43.50
CA ALA A 102 -13.65 -24.56 -42.21
C ALA A 102 -12.39 -24.89 -41.39
N ASP A 103 -11.33 -25.38 -42.04
CA ASP A 103 -10.04 -25.64 -41.40
C ASP A 103 -9.38 -24.33 -40.95
N ALA A 104 -9.50 -23.25 -41.73
CA ALA A 104 -9.01 -21.94 -41.36
C ALA A 104 -9.78 -21.35 -40.16
N LEU A 105 -11.10 -21.51 -40.11
CA LEU A 105 -11.94 -21.05 -39.00
C LEU A 105 -11.62 -21.82 -37.71
N THR A 106 -11.53 -23.14 -37.77
CA THR A 106 -11.18 -23.97 -36.60
C THR A 106 -9.76 -23.69 -36.10
N ALA A 107 -8.81 -23.41 -36.99
CA ALA A 107 -7.47 -22.99 -36.60
C ALA A 107 -7.45 -21.61 -35.93
N ALA A 108 -8.31 -20.68 -36.37
CA ALA A 108 -8.47 -19.36 -35.76
C ALA A 108 -9.13 -19.45 -34.37
N GLU A 109 -10.23 -20.21 -34.24
CA GLU A 109 -10.88 -20.48 -32.94
C GLU A 109 -9.90 -21.11 -31.95
N ALA A 110 -9.14 -22.12 -32.38
CA ALA A 110 -8.12 -22.74 -31.54
C ALA A 110 -6.95 -21.81 -31.20
N ALA A 111 -6.72 -20.73 -31.96
CA ALA A 111 -5.74 -19.70 -31.62
C ALA A 111 -6.31 -18.72 -30.59
N GLU A 112 -7.57 -18.30 -30.74
CA GLU A 112 -8.27 -17.46 -29.78
C GLU A 112 -8.43 -18.15 -28.42
N ASP A 113 -8.79 -19.43 -28.39
CA ASP A 113 -8.90 -20.22 -27.16
C ASP A 113 -7.57 -20.28 -26.41
N ARG A 114 -6.46 -20.44 -27.14
CA ARG A 114 -5.12 -20.42 -26.55
C ARG A 114 -4.77 -19.05 -25.98
N GLN A 115 -5.08 -17.98 -26.71
CA GLN A 115 -4.86 -16.62 -26.23
C GLN A 115 -5.69 -16.33 -24.97
N GLN A 116 -6.97 -16.72 -24.94
CA GLN A 116 -7.82 -16.54 -23.76
C GLN A 116 -7.30 -17.34 -22.56
N ALA A 117 -6.81 -18.56 -22.78
CA ALA A 117 -6.21 -19.37 -21.72
C ALA A 117 -4.94 -18.71 -21.15
N GLU A 118 -4.08 -18.15 -22.00
CA GLU A 118 -2.89 -17.41 -21.59
C GLU A 118 -3.25 -16.13 -20.81
N GLU A 119 -4.25 -15.36 -21.28
CA GLU A 119 -4.73 -14.17 -20.59
C GLU A 119 -5.34 -14.51 -19.22
N LEU A 120 -6.16 -15.56 -19.13
CA LEU A 120 -6.72 -16.03 -17.85
C LEU A 120 -5.62 -16.48 -16.89
N GLN A 121 -4.60 -17.18 -17.40
CA GLN A 121 -3.47 -17.60 -16.59
C GLN A 121 -2.67 -16.38 -16.09
N ALA A 122 -2.42 -15.39 -16.94
CA ALA A 122 -1.73 -14.16 -16.55
C ALA A 122 -2.49 -13.40 -15.45
N VAL A 123 -3.82 -13.31 -15.55
CA VAL A 123 -4.67 -12.69 -14.51
C VAL A 123 -4.63 -13.49 -13.21
N GLN A 124 -4.62 -14.83 -13.27
CA GLN A 124 -4.51 -15.67 -12.08
C GLN A 124 -3.15 -15.49 -11.38
N ASP A 125 -2.06 -15.43 -12.15
CA ASP A 125 -0.72 -15.17 -11.62
C ASP A 125 -0.62 -13.77 -11.00
N GLU A 126 -1.20 -12.75 -11.64
CA GLU A 126 -1.25 -11.39 -11.09
C GLU A 126 -2.06 -11.33 -9.79
N ARG A 127 -3.22 -12.01 -9.75
CA ARG A 127 -4.02 -12.13 -8.52
C ARG A 127 -3.24 -12.80 -7.40
N GLY A 128 -2.54 -13.90 -7.69
CA GLY A 128 -1.71 -14.58 -6.69
C GLY A 128 -0.62 -13.67 -6.12
N ARG A 129 0.08 -12.91 -6.98
CA ARG A 129 1.08 -11.93 -6.54
C ARG A 129 0.47 -10.79 -5.72
N LEU A 130 -0.73 -10.34 -6.06
CA LEU A 130 -1.42 -9.30 -5.30
C LEU A 130 -1.84 -9.80 -3.91
N GLU A 131 -2.35 -11.03 -3.82
CA GLU A 131 -2.73 -11.66 -2.55
C GLU A 131 -1.52 -11.84 -1.63
N GLU A 132 -0.38 -12.28 -2.17
CA GLU A 132 0.89 -12.37 -1.43
C GLU A 132 1.33 -10.99 -0.91
N ARG A 133 1.32 -9.96 -1.76
CA ARG A 133 1.67 -8.58 -1.37
C ARG A 133 0.74 -8.01 -0.31
N ILE A 134 -0.56 -8.34 -0.35
CA ILE A 134 -1.53 -7.92 0.67
C ILE A 134 -1.21 -8.61 1.99
N SER A 135 -0.97 -9.93 1.98
CA SER A 135 -0.61 -10.69 3.17
C SER A 135 0.69 -10.16 3.81
N ASP A 136 1.70 -9.85 3.01
CA ASP A 136 2.96 -9.27 3.49
C ASP A 136 2.73 -7.89 4.10
N ALA A 137 1.94 -7.03 3.43
CA ALA A 137 1.61 -5.71 3.94
C ALA A 137 0.81 -5.75 5.26
N GLU A 138 -0.11 -6.71 5.40
CA GLU A 138 -0.86 -6.93 6.64
C GLU A 138 0.06 -7.39 7.78
N ALA A 139 1.01 -8.29 7.49
CA ALA A 139 2.01 -8.73 8.46
C ALA A 139 2.94 -7.58 8.89
N ASP A 140 3.38 -6.75 7.94
CA ASP A 140 4.18 -5.56 8.21
C ASP A 140 3.42 -4.51 9.03
N ALA A 141 2.13 -4.32 8.76
CA ALA A 141 1.27 -3.43 9.54
C ALA A 141 1.14 -3.91 11.00
N ALA A 142 0.86 -5.20 11.21
CA ALA A 142 0.78 -5.77 12.56
C ALA A 142 2.13 -5.67 13.31
N ALA A 143 3.25 -5.87 12.61
CA ALA A 143 4.57 -5.69 13.18
C ALA A 143 4.85 -4.21 13.53
N ALA A 144 4.39 -3.27 12.71
CA ALA A 144 4.50 -1.84 12.99
C ALA A 144 3.67 -1.42 14.20
N GLU A 145 2.42 -1.88 14.31
CA GLU A 145 1.57 -1.66 15.49
C GLU A 145 2.23 -2.20 16.77
N GLY A 146 2.82 -3.40 16.71
CA GLY A 146 3.57 -3.95 17.84
C GLY A 146 4.77 -3.09 18.25
N ARG A 147 5.50 -2.51 17.29
CA ARG A 147 6.61 -1.57 17.58
C ARG A 147 6.11 -0.27 18.20
N ILE A 148 4.97 0.27 17.76
CA ILE A 148 4.37 1.48 18.32
C ILE A 148 3.96 1.24 19.77
N ALA A 149 3.23 0.16 20.05
CA ALA A 149 2.81 -0.18 21.41
C ALA A 149 4.00 -0.38 22.36
N ALA A 150 5.09 -1.00 21.87
CA ALA A 150 6.32 -1.15 22.64
C ALA A 150 7.01 0.20 22.92
N ALA A 151 7.01 1.11 21.95
CA ALA A 151 7.57 2.44 22.12
C ALA A 151 6.77 3.29 23.11
N GLU A 152 5.43 3.25 23.03
CA GLU A 152 4.54 3.93 23.97
C GLU A 152 4.73 3.41 25.41
N ALA A 153 4.79 2.09 25.59
CA ALA A 153 5.06 1.50 26.90
C ALA A 153 6.43 1.91 27.46
N ALA A 154 7.46 1.98 26.60
CA ALA A 154 8.79 2.44 27.00
C ALA A 154 8.80 3.92 27.38
N GLN A 155 8.05 4.77 26.67
CA GLN A 155 7.90 6.19 26.99
C GLN A 155 7.22 6.36 28.36
N SER A 156 6.08 5.70 28.59
CA SER A 156 5.39 5.79 29.88
C SER A 156 6.27 5.32 31.04
N ALA A 157 7.03 4.23 30.87
CA ALA A 157 7.97 3.78 31.89
C ALA A 157 9.10 4.79 32.16
N ALA A 158 9.58 5.50 31.13
CA ALA A 158 10.59 6.55 31.29
C ALA A 158 10.05 7.79 32.00
N GLU A 159 8.80 8.18 31.71
CA GLU A 159 8.10 9.28 32.39
C GLU A 159 7.86 8.94 33.87
N GLU A 160 7.39 7.72 34.17
CA GLU A 160 7.24 7.24 35.55
C GLU A 160 8.56 7.21 36.31
N ALA A 161 9.64 6.73 35.68
CA ALA A 161 10.97 6.72 36.30
C ALA A 161 11.51 8.14 36.55
N THR A 162 11.19 9.10 35.68
CA THR A 162 11.58 10.51 35.86
C THR A 162 10.80 11.12 37.01
N ALA A 163 9.48 10.96 37.04
CA ALA A 163 8.62 11.45 38.12
C ALA A 163 9.01 10.83 39.48
N ALA A 164 9.38 9.54 39.51
CA ALA A 164 9.84 8.89 40.73
C ALA A 164 11.18 9.45 41.24
N ARG A 165 12.09 9.82 40.33
CA ARG A 165 13.36 10.49 40.70
C ARG A 165 13.11 11.90 41.21
N GLU A 166 12.32 12.70 40.50
CA GLU A 166 11.96 14.05 40.94
C GLU A 166 11.30 14.04 42.32
N GLN A 167 10.42 13.07 42.58
CA GLN A 167 9.80 12.89 43.89
C GLN A 167 10.82 12.51 44.96
N ALA A 168 11.73 11.57 44.66
CA ALA A 168 12.78 11.17 45.60
C ALA A 168 13.75 12.33 45.91
N ASP A 169 14.12 13.11 44.90
CA ASP A 169 14.99 14.29 45.06
C ASP A 169 14.28 15.38 45.88
N ALA A 170 12.98 15.59 45.66
CA ALA A 170 12.18 16.53 46.45
C ALA A 170 12.02 16.06 47.92
N GLU A 171 11.84 14.77 48.15
CA GLU A 171 11.77 14.18 49.49
C GLU A 171 13.13 14.28 50.22
N ALA A 172 14.24 14.03 49.51
CA ALA A 172 15.58 14.21 50.04
C ALA A 172 15.85 15.68 50.39
N ALA A 173 15.56 16.61 49.49
CA ALA A 173 15.70 18.04 49.74
C ALA A 173 14.85 18.50 50.94
N ALA A 174 13.60 18.02 51.06
CA ALA A 174 12.76 18.32 52.21
C ALA A 174 13.33 17.76 53.53
N ALA A 175 13.94 16.57 53.50
CA ALA A 175 14.60 15.97 54.66
C ALA A 175 15.87 16.74 55.06
N ASP A 176 16.66 17.20 54.10
CA ASP A 176 17.85 18.02 54.33
C ASP A 176 17.46 19.40 54.90
N GLU A 177 16.43 20.03 54.35
CA GLU A 177 15.86 21.28 54.86
C GLU A 177 15.41 21.15 56.33
N GLN A 178 14.70 20.06 56.66
CA GLN A 178 14.29 19.78 58.03
C GLN A 178 15.50 19.55 58.94
N THR A 179 16.49 18.77 58.48
CA THR A 179 17.72 18.50 59.24
C THR A 179 18.50 19.77 59.53
N PHE A 180 18.58 20.69 58.56
CA PHE A 180 19.21 22.00 58.72
C PHE A 180 18.49 22.85 59.77
N VAL A 181 17.16 22.92 59.71
CA VAL A 181 16.36 23.67 60.70
C VAL A 181 16.54 23.09 62.10
N ASP A 182 16.52 21.77 62.24
CA ASP A 182 16.69 21.10 63.53
C ASP A 182 18.09 21.33 64.10
N ALA A 183 19.14 21.34 63.25
CA ALA A 183 20.50 21.67 63.63
C ALA A 183 20.63 23.10 64.16
N LEU A 184 19.98 24.08 63.51
CA LEU A 184 20.00 25.48 63.95
C LEU A 184 19.19 25.73 65.23
N ARG A 185 18.17 24.91 65.50
CA ARG A 185 17.36 25.00 66.73
C ARG A 185 18.02 24.34 67.93
N ALA A 186 18.85 23.32 67.71
CA ALA A 186 19.48 22.55 68.79
C ALA A 186 20.40 23.38 69.70
N THR A 187 20.94 24.51 69.22
CA THR A 187 21.89 25.36 69.96
C THR A 187 21.24 26.49 70.76
N GLU A 188 19.91 26.64 70.71
CA GLU A 188 19.12 27.72 71.34
C GLU A 188 19.43 29.16 70.85
N THR A 189 20.51 29.37 70.10
CA THR A 189 20.98 30.71 69.70
C THR A 189 20.16 31.37 68.59
N MET A 190 19.51 30.57 67.73
CA MET A 190 18.66 31.07 66.62
C MET A 190 17.14 30.90 66.83
N THR A 191 16.70 30.68 68.07
CA THR A 191 15.30 30.33 68.41
C THR A 191 14.24 31.39 68.09
N SER A 192 14.64 32.64 67.86
CA SER A 192 13.72 33.73 67.52
C SER A 192 13.32 33.79 66.04
N ALA A 193 14.04 33.08 65.15
CA ALA A 193 13.74 33.04 63.73
C ALA A 193 12.73 31.94 63.39
N THR A 194 11.89 32.19 62.38
CA THR A 194 10.98 31.16 61.87
C THR A 194 11.73 30.17 60.98
N ASP A 195 11.16 28.97 60.75
CA ASP A 195 11.79 27.95 59.91
C ASP A 195 12.05 28.44 58.49
N ALA A 196 11.10 29.18 57.93
CA ALA A 196 11.27 29.82 56.62
C ALA A 196 12.43 30.83 56.61
N GLN A 197 12.65 31.58 57.70
CA GLN A 197 13.76 32.51 57.80
C GLN A 197 15.09 31.79 57.96
N LEU A 198 15.15 30.72 58.75
CA LEU A 198 16.35 29.90 58.90
C LEU A 198 16.75 29.30 57.57
N LEU A 199 15.81 28.65 56.87
CA LEU A 199 16.04 28.08 55.54
C LEU A 199 16.49 29.14 54.53
N GLN A 200 15.88 30.32 54.54
CA GLN A 200 16.29 31.41 53.66
C GLN A 200 17.75 31.81 53.93
N ARG A 201 18.16 31.93 55.19
CA ARG A 201 19.54 32.27 55.56
C ARG A 201 20.54 31.21 55.10
N GLY A 202 20.20 29.94 55.26
CA GLY A 202 21.02 28.82 54.77
C GLY A 202 21.16 28.84 53.25
N ARG A 203 20.04 29.04 52.53
CA ARG A 203 20.04 29.17 51.07
C ARG A 203 20.80 30.40 50.58
N ASP A 204 20.77 31.51 51.32
CA ASP A 204 21.55 32.71 50.98
C ASP A 204 23.07 32.44 51.08
N VAL A 205 23.51 31.64 52.06
CA VAL A 205 24.91 31.18 52.16
C VAL A 205 25.27 30.32 50.95
N CYS A 206 24.45 29.33 50.62
CA CYS A 206 24.69 28.47 49.45
C CYS A 206 24.67 29.25 48.13
N SER A 207 23.72 30.17 47.94
CA SER A 207 23.65 31.03 46.77
C SER A 207 24.87 31.96 46.65
N TYR A 208 25.39 32.44 47.77
CA TYR A 208 26.62 33.22 47.78
C TYR A 208 27.82 32.38 47.30
N LEU A 209 27.98 31.16 47.83
CA LEU A 209 29.05 30.24 47.43
C LEU A 209 28.94 29.82 45.95
N ASP A 210 27.72 29.66 45.43
CA ASP A 210 27.49 29.40 44.01
C ASP A 210 27.82 30.62 43.14
N SER A 211 27.53 31.84 43.61
CA SER A 211 27.87 33.07 42.89
C SER A 211 29.37 33.31 42.75
N THR A 212 30.19 32.67 43.59
CA THR A 212 31.65 32.72 43.55
C THR A 212 32.26 31.46 42.91
N ALA A 213 31.45 30.59 42.31
CA ALA A 213 31.89 29.38 41.63
C ALA A 213 32.90 29.69 40.50
N GLY A 214 34.07 29.05 40.57
CA GLY A 214 35.20 29.27 39.64
C GLY A 214 36.33 30.13 40.20
N THR A 215 36.12 30.80 41.34
CA THR A 215 37.19 31.21 42.26
C THR A 215 37.31 30.16 43.37
N PRO A 216 38.45 30.02 44.07
CA PRO A 216 38.50 29.15 45.25
C PRO A 216 37.34 29.58 46.16
N PRO A 217 36.37 28.71 46.47
CA PRO A 217 35.23 29.09 47.29
C PRO A 217 35.77 29.48 48.67
N ASP A 218 35.80 30.78 48.95
CA ASP A 218 36.33 31.24 50.23
C ASP A 218 35.20 31.16 51.26
N LEU A 219 35.12 30.01 51.92
CA LEU A 219 34.26 29.81 53.09
C LEU A 219 34.50 30.91 54.14
N THR A 220 35.69 31.50 54.17
CA THR A 220 36.03 32.64 55.02
C THR A 220 35.24 33.88 54.65
N ASP A 221 35.03 34.18 53.36
CA ASP A 221 34.23 35.34 52.94
C ASP A 221 32.74 35.14 53.24
N ALA A 222 32.23 33.91 53.07
CA ALA A 222 30.87 33.56 53.46
C ALA A 222 30.67 33.72 54.98
N PHE A 223 31.68 33.34 55.76
CA PHE A 223 31.73 33.52 57.20
C PHE A 223 31.79 34.99 57.61
N ASP A 224 32.69 35.79 57.02
CA ASP A 224 32.82 37.22 57.30
C ASP A 224 31.52 37.98 57.01
N ARG A 225 30.82 37.60 55.94
CA ARG A 225 29.50 38.15 55.60
C ARG A 225 28.44 37.75 56.62
N ALA A 226 28.48 36.52 57.12
CA ALA A 226 27.56 36.06 58.17
C ALA A 226 27.81 36.80 59.48
N VAL A 227 29.08 37.00 59.90
CA VAL A 227 29.45 37.75 61.11
C VAL A 227 29.11 39.25 61.00
N ALA A 228 29.03 39.80 59.79
CA ALA A 228 28.53 41.17 59.59
C ALA A 228 27.04 41.35 59.99
N THR A 229 26.29 40.25 60.07
CA THR A 229 24.84 40.25 60.33
C THR A 229 24.45 39.54 61.62
N TYR A 230 25.20 38.50 62.02
CA TYR A 230 24.89 37.61 63.13
C TYR A 230 26.03 37.57 64.16
N ALA A 231 25.74 37.11 65.38
CA ALA A 231 26.78 36.84 66.36
C ALA A 231 27.76 35.78 65.83
N ILE A 232 29.01 35.79 66.31
CA ILE A 232 30.07 34.90 65.80
C ILE A 232 29.64 33.43 65.88
N ASP A 233 29.12 32.98 67.03
CA ASP A 233 28.68 31.59 67.21
C ASP A 233 27.53 31.21 66.27
N ASP A 234 26.61 32.15 66.02
CA ASP A 234 25.50 32.00 65.08
C ASP A 234 25.97 31.94 63.63
N ALA A 235 26.93 32.77 63.25
CA ALA A 235 27.53 32.76 61.92
C ALA A 235 28.28 31.45 61.66
N ILE A 236 29.02 30.92 62.65
CA ILE A 236 29.75 29.65 62.53
C ILE A 236 28.74 28.54 62.30
N LEU A 237 27.72 28.47 63.16
CA LEU A 237 26.69 27.44 63.09
C LEU A 237 25.93 27.50 61.74
N LEU A 238 25.52 28.69 61.32
CA LEU A 238 24.78 28.89 60.08
C LEU A 238 25.58 28.44 58.86
N VAL A 239 26.82 28.91 58.72
CA VAL A 239 27.65 28.60 57.55
C VAL A 239 28.02 27.11 57.54
N THR A 240 28.36 26.54 58.70
CA THR A 240 28.70 25.12 58.81
C THR A 240 27.51 24.21 58.52
N ALA A 241 26.34 24.51 59.07
CA ALA A 241 25.13 23.73 58.80
C ALA A 241 24.70 23.86 57.33
N ALA A 242 24.81 25.05 56.74
CA ALA A 242 24.49 25.27 55.34
C ALA A 242 25.42 24.46 54.42
N THR A 243 26.74 24.53 54.64
CA THR A 243 27.72 23.84 53.78
C THR A 243 27.83 22.34 54.03
N GLN A 244 27.34 21.81 55.15
CA GLN A 244 27.29 20.35 55.37
C GLN A 244 25.97 19.71 54.95
N ILE A 245 24.86 20.46 54.94
CA ILE A 245 23.51 19.91 54.74
C ILE A 245 22.89 20.41 53.44
N LEU A 246 22.85 21.74 53.22
CA LEU A 246 22.12 22.32 52.08
C LEU A 246 22.97 22.42 50.80
N CYS A 247 24.27 22.66 50.94
CA CYS A 247 25.22 22.74 49.83
C CYS A 247 26.54 22.01 50.16
N PRO A 248 26.47 20.66 50.31
CA PRO A 248 27.59 19.80 50.71
C PRO A 248 28.83 19.91 49.80
N GLU A 249 28.66 20.34 48.55
CA GLU A 249 29.74 20.59 47.59
C GLU A 249 30.76 21.64 48.05
N TYR A 250 30.42 22.46 49.04
CA TYR A 250 31.32 23.45 49.66
C TYR A 250 31.78 23.06 51.07
N GLY A 251 31.35 21.91 51.60
CA GLY A 251 31.63 21.48 52.98
C GLY A 251 32.89 20.63 53.15
N SER A 252 33.64 20.36 52.07
CA SER A 252 34.77 19.41 52.03
C SER A 252 36.14 20.06 52.20
#